data_AF-A0A528W8W6-F1
#
_entry.id   AF-A0A528W8W6-F1
#
_cell.length_a   1.000
_cell.length_b   1.000
_cell.length_c   1.000
_cell.angle_alpha   90.00
_cell.angle_beta   90.00
_cell.angle_gamma   90.00
#
_symmetry.space_group_name_H-M   'P 1'
#
loop_
_entity.id
_entity.type
_entity.pdbx_description
1 polymer ?
#
loop_
_entity_poly.entity_id
_entity_poly.type
_entity_poly.pdbx_seq_one_letter_code
_entity_poly.pdbx_strand_id
1 'polypeptide(L)' 'MTIEIPAHMHPSRSFQGLILTLHNYWAAYGCVILQPYDMEVGAGTFHPATTLRALGP' A
#
# COMPACT_ATOMS: atom_id res chain seq x y z
N MET A 1 27.17 -1.01 19.45
CA MET A 1 26.20 -1.78 20.23
C MET A 1 24.99 -2.02 19.33
N THR A 2 24.96 -3.14 18.62
CA THR A 2 23.77 -3.55 17.85
C THR A 2 22.76 -4.06 18.86
N ILE A 3 21.66 -3.35 19.02
CA ILE A 3 20.53 -3.84 19.82
C ILE A 3 19.95 -5.01 19.02
N GLU A 4 20.04 -6.23 19.55
CA GLU A 4 19.28 -7.34 19.01
C GLU A 4 17.80 -7.08 19.25
N ILE A 5 17.11 -6.61 18.22
CA ILE A 5 15.67 -6.45 18.24
C ILE A 5 15.05 -7.85 18.16
N PRO A 6 14.12 -8.22 19.07
CA PRO A 6 13.43 -9.50 18.98
C PRO A 6 12.84 -9.69 17.58
N ALA A 7 12.91 -10.91 17.03
CA ALA A 7 12.53 -11.16 15.64
C ALA A 7 11.10 -10.71 15.29
N HIS A 8 10.17 -10.70 16.26
CA HIS A 8 8.79 -10.24 16.06
C HIS A 8 8.64 -8.70 16.08
N MET A 9 9.63 -7.96 16.58
CA MET A 9 9.68 -6.50 16.57
C MET A 9 10.48 -5.93 15.39
N HIS A 10 10.95 -6.78 14.47
CA HIS A 10 11.69 -6.32 13.31
C HIS A 10 10.80 -5.43 12.42
N PRO A 11 11.25 -4.22 11.97
CA PRO A 11 10.41 -3.28 11.24
C PRO A 11 9.76 -3.84 9.96
N SER A 12 10.41 -4.80 9.28
CA SER A 12 9.83 -5.46 8.10
C SER A 12 8.59 -6.30 8.42
N ARG A 13 8.37 -6.68 9.68
CA ARG A 13 7.17 -7.40 10.16
C ARG A 13 6.12 -6.47 10.76
N SER A 14 6.33 -5.15 10.72
CA SER A 14 5.33 -4.17 11.13
C SER A 14 4.23 -4.01 10.07
N PHE A 15 3.11 -3.40 10.46
CA PHE A 15 2.04 -3.06 9.51
C PHE A 15 2.51 -2.10 8.41
N GLN A 16 3.37 -1.13 8.75
CA GLN A 16 4.01 -0.27 7.76
C GLN A 16 4.92 -1.07 6.81
N GLY A 17 5.65 -2.06 7.35
CA GLY A 17 6.46 -2.99 6.57
C GLY A 17 5.64 -3.79 5.56
N LEU A 18 4.44 -4.26 5.96
CA LEU A 18 3.49 -4.92 5.07
C LEU A 18 3.03 -3.97 3.94
N ILE A 19 2.64 -2.74 4.26
CA ILE A 19 2.22 -1.73 3.27
C ILE A 19 3.33 -1.47 2.25
N LEU A 20 4.56 -1.23 2.72
CA LEU A 20 5.71 -0.98 1.84
C LEU A 20 6.08 -2.20 0.99
N THR A 21 5.93 -3.41 1.52
CA THR A 21 6.15 -4.65 0.77
C THR A 21 5.16 -4.76 -0.41
N LEU A 22 3.88 -4.47 -0.17
CA LEU A 22 2.85 -4.48 -1.21
C LEU A 22 3.07 -3.36 -2.24
N HIS A 23 3.45 -2.15 -1.80
CA HIS A 23 3.79 -1.05 -2.70
C HIS A 23 4.93 -1.45 -3.66
N ASN A 24 6.03 -1.99 -3.12
CA ASN A 24 7.18 -2.40 -3.92
C ASN A 24 6.84 -3.54 -4.88
N TYR A 25 6.08 -4.53 -4.42
CA TYR A 25 5.62 -5.63 -5.26
C TYR A 25 4.81 -5.11 -6.46
N TRP A 26 3.75 -4.35 -6.23
CA TRP A 26 2.88 -3.87 -7.31
C TRP A 26 3.57 -2.84 -8.22
N ALA A 27 4.46 -2.01 -7.67
CA ALA A 27 5.30 -1.12 -8.48
C ALA A 27 6.19 -1.92 -9.46
N ALA A 28 6.75 -3.06 -9.02
CA ALA A 28 7.53 -3.94 -9.90
C ALA A 28 6.67 -4.60 -11.00
N TYR A 29 5.36 -4.75 -10.77
CA TYR A 29 4.39 -5.16 -11.79
C TYR A 29 3.90 -4.00 -12.69
N GLY A 30 4.46 -2.80 -12.54
CA GLY A 30 4.11 -1.63 -13.35
C GLY A 30 2.86 -0.88 -12.87
N CYS A 31 2.35 -1.17 -11.67
CA CYS A 31 1.24 -0.41 -11.09
C CYS A 31 1.71 0.95 -10.57
N VAL A 32 0.90 1.99 -10.79
CA VAL A 32 1.10 3.30 -10.17
C VAL A 32 0.64 3.24 -8.70
N ILE A 33 1.50 3.65 -7.78
CA ILE A 33 1.16 3.72 -6.34
C ILE A 33 0.54 5.08 -6.04
N LEU A 34 -0.77 5.07 -5.74
CA LEU A 34 -1.55 6.27 -5.45
C LEU A 34 -1.69 6.49 -3.93
N GLN A 35 -1.97 7.74 -3.55
CA GLN A 35 -2.29 8.08 -2.17
C GLN A 35 -3.75 7.73 -1.84
N PRO A 36 -4.09 7.56 -0.55
CA PRO A 36 -5.49 7.46 -0.12
C PRO A 36 -6.30 8.66 -0.60
N TYR A 37 -7.58 8.41 -0.88
CA TYR A 37 -8.50 9.48 -1.25
C TYR A 37 -8.81 10.35 -0.03
N ASP A 38 -8.93 11.66 -0.25
CA ASP A 38 -9.11 12.68 0.78
C ASP A 38 -10.57 12.87 1.22
N MET A 39 -11.47 12.01 0.74
CA MET A 39 -12.88 11.95 1.14
C MET A 39 -13.25 10.57 1.67
N GLU A 40 -14.28 10.53 2.51
CA GLU A 40 -14.78 9.30 3.11
C GLU A 40 -15.36 8.36 2.05
N VAL A 41 -14.84 7.14 2.03
CA VAL A 41 -15.34 6.04 1.20
C VAL A 41 -15.31 4.73 1.98
N GLY A 42 -16.28 3.85 1.73
CA GLY A 42 -16.37 2.57 2.43
C GLY A 42 -15.38 1.50 1.93
N ALA A 43 -14.81 1.68 0.74
CA ALA A 43 -13.88 0.76 0.11
C ALA A 43 -13.06 1.46 -0.98
N GLY A 44 -11.88 0.92 -1.30
CA GLY A 44 -11.01 1.45 -2.38
C GLY A 44 -11.62 1.38 -3.78
N THR A 45 -12.68 0.58 -3.98
CA THR A 45 -13.44 0.54 -5.24
C THR A 45 -14.11 1.87 -5.55
N PHE A 46 -14.44 2.68 -4.54
CA PHE A 46 -15.03 4.03 -4.68
C PHE A 46 -13.99 5.13 -4.96
N HIS A 47 -12.69 4.83 -4.92
CA HIS A 47 -11.67 5.80 -5.33
C HIS A 47 -11.88 6.12 -6.83
N PRO A 48 -11.84 7.40 -7.26
CA PRO A 48 -11.92 7.75 -8.68
C PRO A 48 -10.92 7.00 -9.59
N ALA A 49 -9.72 6.72 -9.09
CA ALA A 49 -8.69 5.94 -9.78
C ALA A 49 -9.05 4.46 -10.00
N THR A 50 -10.11 3.97 -9.36
CA THR A 50 -10.70 2.64 -9.59
C THR A 50 -12.01 2.77 -10.35
N THR A 51 -13.03 3.45 -9.78
CA THR A 51 -14.38 3.50 -10.37
C THR A 51 -14.36 4.11 -11.78
N LEU A 52 -13.74 5.29 -11.94
CA LEU A 52 -13.76 6.00 -13.22
C LEU A 52 -12.74 5.40 -14.20
N ARG A 53 -11.57 4.99 -13.69
CA ARG A 53 -10.51 4.40 -14.53
C ARG A 53 -10.91 3.06 -15.15
N ALA A 54 -11.77 2.29 -14.49
CA ALA A 54 -12.25 1.01 -15.00
C ALA A 54 -13.21 1.12 -16.19
N LEU A 55 -13.76 2.31 -16.48
CA LEU A 55 -14.77 2.51 -17.52
C LEU A 55 -14.21 2.51 -18.95
N GLY A 56 -12.88 2.48 -19.11
CA GLY A 56 -12.21 2.57 -20.42
C GLY A 56 -11.89 4.01 -20.84
N PRO A 57 -11.23 4.19 -22.00
CA PRO A 57 -11.04 5.50 -22.62
C PRO A 57 -12.34 6.10 -23.17
#